data_AF-A0A6A6DXD3-F1
#
_entry.id   AF-A0A6A6DXD3-F1
#
_cell.length_a   1.000
_cell.length_b   1.000
_cell.length_c   1.000
_cell.angle_alpha   90.00
_cell.angle_beta   90.00
_cell.angle_gamma   90.00
#
_symmetry.space_group_name_H-M   'P 1'
#
loop_
_entity.id
_entity.type
_entity.pdbx_description
1 polymer ?
#
loop_
_entity_poly.entity_id
_entity_poly.type
_entity_poly.pdbx_seq_one_letter_code
_entity_poly.pdbx_strand_id
1 'polypeptide(L)'
;MPGWKEGSWAFHGDDGKLYLERGQGVRYRNTYGTGDVVGCGADSQNNELFFTKNGEYLGSAGSAPKGRLFAVIGIGCEGVHFSINFGLEGFRYSL
;
A
#
# COMPACT_ATOMS: atom_id res chain seq x y z
N MET A 1 8.79 -7.43 7.16
CA MET A 1 7.70 -7.02 6.26
C MET A 1 8.03 -5.68 5.60
N PRO A 2 7.48 -5.37 4.42
CA PRO A 2 7.60 -4.04 3.81
C PRO A 2 7.21 -2.93 4.80
N GLY A 3 7.86 -1.77 4.72
CA GLY A 3 7.63 -0.65 5.64
C GLY A 3 8.47 -0.67 6.93
N TRP A 4 9.14 -1.77 7.27
CA TRP A 4 9.87 -1.89 8.55
C TRP A 4 11.30 -1.34 8.53
N LYS A 5 11.85 -1.06 7.35
CA LYS A 5 13.23 -0.60 7.13
C LYS A 5 13.22 0.66 6.28
N GLU A 6 14.23 1.49 6.46
CA GLU A 6 14.48 2.71 5.68
C GLU A 6 14.37 2.45 4.17
N GLY A 7 13.76 3.39 3.44
CA GLY A 7 13.46 3.24 2.02
C GLY A 7 12.28 2.31 1.70
N SER A 8 11.43 1.97 2.68
CA SER A 8 10.27 1.11 2.48
C SER A 8 9.03 1.66 3.17
N TRP A 9 7.90 1.62 2.47
CA TRP A 9 6.59 2.08 2.94
C TRP A 9 5.53 1.02 2.63
N ALA A 10 4.62 0.78 3.57
CA ALA A 10 3.60 -0.25 3.39
C ALA A 10 2.34 0.02 4.22
N PHE A 11 1.21 -0.44 3.70
CA PHE A 11 -0.05 -0.62 4.41
C PHE A 11 -0.18 -2.11 4.74
N HIS A 12 -0.47 -2.46 6.01
CA HIS A 12 -0.55 -3.85 6.46
C HIS A 12 -2.02 -4.26 6.68
N GLY A 13 -2.36 -5.47 6.24
CA GLY A 13 -3.74 -5.94 6.20
C GLY A 13 -4.29 -6.44 7.52
N ASP A 14 -3.43 -7.00 8.37
CA ASP A 14 -3.78 -7.60 9.67
C ASP A 14 -4.17 -6.54 10.72
N ASP A 15 -3.57 -5.35 10.65
CA ASP A 15 -3.80 -4.30 11.65
C ASP A 15 -4.25 -2.94 11.09
N GLY A 16 -4.28 -2.80 9.75
CA GLY A 16 -4.71 -1.57 9.08
C GLY A 16 -3.75 -0.39 9.30
N LYS A 17 -2.49 -0.65 9.69
CA LYS A 17 -1.50 0.39 9.96
C LYS A 17 -0.60 0.66 8.75
N LEU A 18 -0.04 1.86 8.75
CA LEU A 18 1.08 2.21 7.90
C LEU A 18 2.39 1.96 8.59
N TYR A 19 3.33 1.37 7.86
CA TYR A 19 4.72 1.18 8.27
C TYR A 19 5.58 2.00 7.32
N LEU A 20 6.18 3.06 7.87
CA LEU A 20 6.91 4.08 7.11
C LEU A 20 8.34 4.08 7.62
N GLU A 21 9.17 3.25 6.98
CA GLU A 21 10.61 3.19 7.23
C GLU A 21 11.02 2.71 8.64
N ARG A 22 10.08 2.14 9.39
CA ARG A 22 10.31 1.66 10.76
C ARG A 22 9.34 0.55 11.16
N GLY A 23 9.76 -0.29 12.10
CA GLY A 23 8.96 -1.41 12.62
C GLY A 23 7.75 -1.00 13.49
N GLN A 24 7.57 0.29 13.78
CA GLN A 24 6.43 0.78 14.56
C GLN A 24 5.37 1.39 13.62
N GLY A 25 4.26 0.66 13.45
CA GLY A 25 3.15 1.08 12.62
C GLY A 25 2.33 2.23 13.23
N VAL A 26 1.73 3.05 12.37
CA VAL A 26 0.82 4.14 12.75
C VAL A 26 -0.60 3.84 12.28
N ARG A 27 -1.61 4.22 13.07
CA ARG A 27 -3.01 4.03 12.70
C ARG A 27 -3.31 4.76 11.40
N TYR A 28 -3.91 4.05 10.45
CA TYR A 28 -4.26 4.62 9.15
C TYR A 28 -5.70 4.35 8.78
N ARG A 29 -6.07 3.09 8.52
CA ARG A 29 -7.41 2.71 8.08
C ARG A 29 -7.81 1.36 8.67
N ASN A 30 -8.98 0.87 8.26
CA ASN A 30 -9.42 -0.47 8.61
C ASN A 30 -8.55 -1.53 7.93
N THR A 31 -8.55 -2.72 8.51
CA THR A 31 -7.91 -3.91 7.95
C THR A 31 -8.47 -4.28 6.57
N TYR A 32 -7.76 -5.13 5.86
CA TYR A 32 -8.20 -5.70 4.59
C TYR A 32 -7.81 -7.17 4.49
N GLY A 33 -8.51 -7.92 3.63
CA GLY A 33 -8.27 -9.35 3.48
C GLY A 33 -8.93 -9.92 2.23
N THR A 34 -9.35 -11.18 2.32
CA THR A 34 -9.96 -11.92 1.22
C THR A 34 -11.12 -11.14 0.58
N GLY A 35 -11.06 -10.95 -0.73
CA GLY A 35 -12.08 -10.25 -1.52
C GLY A 35 -11.85 -8.74 -1.66
N ASP A 36 -10.97 -8.14 -0.86
CA ASP A 36 -10.60 -6.73 -1.00
C ASP A 36 -9.59 -6.54 -2.15
N VAL A 37 -9.74 -5.44 -2.87
CA VAL A 37 -8.74 -4.95 -3.83
C VAL A 37 -8.00 -3.79 -3.20
N VAL A 38 -6.68 -3.92 -3.02
CA VAL A 38 -5.83 -2.87 -2.47
C VAL A 38 -4.89 -2.34 -3.55
N GLY A 39 -4.87 -1.02 -3.71
CA GLY A 39 -3.95 -0.31 -4.58
C GLY A 39 -2.93 0.50 -3.79
N CYS A 40 -1.81 0.83 -4.41
CA CYS A 40 -0.85 1.81 -3.92
C CYS A 40 -0.41 2.72 -5.07
N GLY A 41 -0.13 3.98 -4.76
CA GLY A 41 0.30 4.97 -5.74
C GLY A 41 1.26 6.00 -5.16
N ALA A 42 2.00 6.64 -6.04
CA ALA A 42 2.87 7.78 -5.75
C ALA A 42 2.49 8.92 -6.68
N ASP A 43 1.94 10.00 -6.12
CA ASP A 43 1.64 11.24 -6.80
C ASP A 43 2.80 12.22 -6.62
N SER A 44 3.58 12.41 -7.68
CA SER A 44 4.71 13.34 -7.67
C SER A 44 4.30 14.81 -7.75
N GLN A 45 3.08 15.13 -8.22
CA GLN A 45 2.58 16.49 -8.30
C GLN A 45 2.15 16.99 -6.93
N ASN A 46 1.42 16.15 -6.18
CA ASN A 46 0.98 16.45 -4.82
C ASN A 46 1.96 15.99 -3.73
N ASN A 47 3.09 15.40 -4.13
CA ASN A 47 4.14 14.88 -3.24
C ASN A 47 3.60 13.88 -2.21
N GLU A 48 2.83 12.89 -2.67
CA GLU A 48 2.09 11.97 -1.81
C GLU A 48 2.29 10.49 -2.20
N LEU A 49 2.54 9.63 -1.21
CA LEU A 49 2.23 8.21 -1.28
C LEU A 49 0.81 7.98 -0.78
N PHE A 50 0.06 7.10 -1.43
CA PHE A 50 -1.28 6.75 -0.99
C PHE A 50 -1.61 5.28 -1.24
N PHE A 51 -2.65 4.82 -0.56
CA PHE A 51 -3.25 3.51 -0.77
C PHE A 51 -4.73 3.66 -1.12
N THR A 52 -5.29 2.63 -1.74
CA THR A 52 -6.71 2.55 -2.05
C THR A 52 -7.27 1.21 -1.57
N LYS A 53 -8.56 1.18 -1.24
CA LYS A 53 -9.28 -0.06 -0.93
C LYS A 53 -10.59 -0.08 -1.69
N ASN A 54 -10.82 -1.13 -2.46
CA ASN A 54 -12.04 -1.35 -3.25
C ASN A 54 -12.42 -0.22 -4.20
N GLY A 55 -11.44 0.58 -4.63
CA GLY A 55 -11.64 1.74 -5.50
C GLY A 55 -11.77 3.07 -4.74
N GLU A 56 -11.63 3.08 -3.42
CA GLU A 56 -11.68 4.30 -2.61
C GLU A 56 -10.28 4.74 -2.19
N TYR A 57 -10.00 6.03 -2.32
CA TYR A 57 -8.77 6.65 -1.83
C TYR A 57 -8.75 6.69 -0.30
N LEU A 58 -7.66 6.20 0.30
CA LEU A 58 -7.53 6.06 1.75
C LEU A 58 -6.83 7.24 2.42
N GLY A 59 -6.58 8.35 1.72
CA GLY A 59 -5.81 9.47 2.30
C GLY A 59 -4.31 9.31 2.16
N SER A 60 -3.58 10.38 2.44
CA SER A 60 -2.12 10.40 2.47
C SER A 60 -1.53 9.33 3.36
N ALA A 61 -0.58 8.58 2.82
CA ALA A 61 0.30 7.68 3.56
C ALA A 61 1.66 8.30 3.89
N GLY A 62 1.89 9.55 3.48
CA GLY A 62 3.12 10.29 3.69
C GLY A 62 3.65 10.92 2.40
N SER A 63 4.78 11.61 2.50
CA SER A 63 5.41 12.26 1.36
C SER A 63 5.90 11.25 0.33
N ALA A 64 5.70 11.55 -0.96
CA ALA A 64 6.33 10.77 -2.02
C ALA A 64 7.86 10.84 -1.91
N PRO A 65 8.55 9.70 -1.74
CA PRO A 65 10.01 9.67 -1.77
C PRO A 65 10.51 10.04 -3.17
N LYS A 66 11.67 10.68 -3.23
CA LYS A 66 12.33 11.00 -4.50
C LYS A 66 13.02 9.75 -5.05
N GLY A 67 12.95 9.58 -6.37
CA GLY A 67 13.66 8.52 -7.08
C GLY A 67 12.77 7.38 -7.55
N ARG A 68 13.39 6.23 -7.84
CA ARG A 68 12.69 5.06 -8.36
C ARG A 68 12.10 4.24 -7.22
N LEU A 69 10.82 3.91 -7.35
CA LEU A 69 10.13 3.00 -6.45
C LEU A 69 9.87 1.66 -7.14
N PHE A 70 9.79 0.61 -6.33
CA PHE A 70 9.43 -0.73 -6.74
C PHE A 70 8.20 -1.14 -5.95
N ALA A 71 7.21 -1.71 -6.65
CA ALA A 71 6.05 -2.30 -5.98
C ALA A 71 6.51 -3.57 -5.23
N VAL A 72 6.08 -3.70 -3.97
CA VAL A 72 6.46 -4.83 -3.10
C VAL A 72 5.23 -5.37 -2.40
N ILE A 73 5.14 -6.70 -2.33
CA ILE A 73 4.17 -7.42 -1.50
C ILE A 73 4.96 -8.26 -0.50
N GLY A 74 4.56 -8.22 0.76
CA GLY A 74 5.09 -9.08 1.82
C GLY A 74 4.00 -9.99 2.36
N ILE A 75 4.31 -11.27 2.55
CA ILE A 75 3.37 -12.28 3.03
C ILE A 75 3.93 -12.85 4.32
N GLY A 76 3.15 -12.80 5.40
CA GLY A 76 3.55 -13.27 6.73
C GLY A 76 2.86 -14.55 7.19
N CYS A 77 1.92 -15.09 6.42
CA CYS A 77 1.15 -16.28 6.77
C CYS A 77 1.00 -17.22 5.57
N GLU A 78 0.73 -18.49 5.85
CA GLU A 78 0.52 -19.52 4.84
C GLU A 78 -0.88 -19.45 4.24
N GLY A 79 -1.04 -19.98 3.01
CA GLY A 79 -2.35 -20.09 2.35
C GLY A 79 -2.88 -18.79 1.73
N VAL A 80 -2.08 -17.72 1.68
CA VAL A 80 -2.46 -16.46 1.03
C VAL A 80 -2.39 -16.59 -0.48
N HIS A 81 -3.47 -16.18 -1.15
CA HIS A 81 -3.57 -16.10 -2.61
C HIS A 81 -3.95 -14.69 -3.00
N PHE A 82 -3.33 -14.16 -4.05
CA PHE A 82 -3.62 -12.85 -4.60
C PHE A 82 -3.30 -12.82 -6.09
N SER A 83 -3.90 -11.87 -6.79
CA SER A 83 -3.55 -11.47 -8.16
C SER A 83 -2.96 -10.07 -8.15
N ILE A 84 -2.09 -9.78 -9.11
CA ILE A 84 -1.51 -8.44 -9.28
C ILE A 84 -1.97 -7.87 -10.61
N ASN A 85 -2.36 -6.59 -10.61
CA ASN A 85 -2.60 -5.83 -11.83
C ASN A 85 -1.59 -4.68 -11.93
N PHE A 86 -0.69 -4.73 -12.92
CA PHE A 86 0.24 -3.64 -13.27
C PHE A 86 -0.24 -2.81 -14.48
N GLY A 87 -1.54 -2.81 -14.76
CA GLY A 87 -2.18 -2.10 -15.88
C GLY A 87 -2.56 -2.98 -17.06
N LEU A 88 -2.56 -4.31 -16.91
CA LEU A 88 -3.06 -5.24 -17.94
C LEU A 88 -4.59 -5.23 -18.02
N GLU A 89 -5.25 -4.91 -16.92
CA GLU A 89 -6.69 -4.73 -16.80
C GLU A 89 -6.99 -3.33 -16.23
N GLY A 90 -8.24 -2.88 -16.35
CA GLY A 90 -8.68 -1.63 -15.72
C GLY A 90 -8.47 -1.67 -14.20
N PHE A 91 -7.96 -0.58 -13.63
CA PHE A 91 -7.83 -0.46 -12.17
C PHE A 91 -9.21 -0.22 -11.53
N ARG A 92 -9.37 -0.73 -10.31
CA ARG A 92 -10.60 -0.48 -9.52
C ARG A 92 -10.68 0.97 -9.01
N TYR A 93 -9.52 1.57 -8.74
CA TYR A 93 -9.40 3.01 -8.49
C TYR A 93 -9.14 3.74 -9.81
N SER A 94 -9.89 4.80 -10.07
CA SER A 94 -9.56 5.74 -11.15
C SER A 94 -8.62 6.80 -10.61
N LEU A 95 -7.46 6.94 -11.27
CA LEU A 95 -6.55 8.07 -11.05
C LEU A 95 -7.22 9.40 -11.42
#